data_AF-A0A355BJU7-F1
#
_entry.id   AF-A0A355BJU7-F1
#
_cell.length_a   1.000
_cell.length_b   1.000
_cell.length_c   1.000
_cell.angle_alpha   90.00
_cell.angle_beta   90.00
_cell.angle_gamma   90.00
#
_symmetry.space_group_name_H-M   'P 1'
#
loop_
_entity.id
_entity.type
_entity.pdbx_description
1 polymer ?
#
loop_
_entity_poly.entity_id
_entity_poly.type
_entity_poly.pdbx_seq_one_letter_code
_entity_poly.pdbx_strand_id
1 'polypeptide(L)'
;MVLPAYNPEMGQTIGLELVDRGFIAHLAWSAAQNCAADTDGVIKAIKCSDEATLVETGFSAPPCARNLTATVAATTAAEILAVKVKITGLNMRGEEITEELPVFTVGT
;
A
#
# COMPACT_ATOMS: atom_id res chain seq x y z
N MET A 1 -5.99 43.86 1.60
CA MET A 1 -5.93 42.49 2.17
C MET A 1 -6.02 41.54 1.00
N VAL A 2 -4.96 40.80 0.69
CA VAL A 2 -4.96 39.81 -0.41
C VAL A 2 -5.55 38.53 0.16
N LEU A 3 -6.57 37.97 -0.50
CA LEU A 3 -7.11 36.68 -0.11
C LEU A 3 -6.07 35.59 -0.44
N PRO A 4 -5.88 34.60 0.45
CA PRO A 4 -4.98 33.49 0.18
C PRO A 4 -5.45 32.71 -1.06
N ALA A 5 -4.49 32.17 -1.81
CA ALA A 5 -4.77 31.28 -2.94
C ALA A 5 -5.64 30.09 -2.49
N TYR A 6 -6.48 29.58 -3.40
CA TYR A 6 -7.38 28.46 -3.12
C TYR A 6 -6.62 27.25 -2.55
N ASN A 7 -7.05 26.80 -1.35
CA ASN A 7 -6.52 25.61 -0.71
C ASN A 7 -7.66 24.59 -0.45
N PRO A 8 -7.69 23.45 -1.17
CA PRO A 8 -8.71 22.43 -1.01
C PRO A 8 -8.67 21.72 0.36
N GLU A 9 -7.53 21.76 1.05
CA GLU A 9 -7.36 21.12 2.37
C GLU A 9 -7.98 21.93 3.51
N MET A 10 -8.29 23.21 3.27
CA MET A 10 -8.90 24.10 4.26
C MET A 10 -10.44 24.10 4.21
N GLY A 11 -11.05 23.17 3.47
CA GLY A 11 -12.51 23.08 3.31
C GLY A 11 -13.13 24.28 2.58
N GLN A 12 -12.31 25.06 1.86
CA GLN A 12 -12.76 26.23 1.12
C GLN A 12 -13.65 25.79 -0.05
N THR A 13 -14.87 26.33 -0.13
CA THR A 13 -15.75 26.17 -1.28
C THR A 13 -15.47 27.30 -2.26
N ILE A 14 -15.12 26.96 -3.51
CA ILE A 14 -14.79 27.96 -4.54
C ILE A 14 -16.06 28.72 -4.91
N GLY A 15 -16.10 30.01 -4.55
CA GLY A 15 -17.23 30.88 -4.85
C GLY A 15 -17.22 31.38 -6.30
N LEU A 16 -16.07 31.80 -6.86
CA LEU A 16 -16.07 32.68 -8.06
C LEU A 16 -14.80 32.67 -8.94
N GLU A 17 -13.88 31.72 -8.86
CA GLU A 17 -12.76 31.63 -9.82
C GLU A 17 -12.83 30.35 -10.65
N LEU A 18 -12.67 30.49 -11.97
CA LEU A 18 -12.49 29.39 -12.92
C LEU A 18 -11.19 28.67 -12.58
N VAL A 19 -11.26 27.74 -11.62
CA VAL A 19 -10.18 26.80 -11.35
C VAL A 19 -10.40 25.62 -12.29
N ASP A 20 -9.44 25.37 -13.18
CA ASP A 20 -9.44 24.19 -14.03
C ASP A 20 -9.37 22.93 -13.15
N ARG A 21 -10.51 22.28 -12.94
CA ARG A 21 -10.60 20.99 -12.25
C ARG A 21 -10.52 19.88 -13.29
N GLY A 22 -9.39 19.17 -13.32
CA GLY A 22 -9.25 17.94 -14.08
C GLY A 22 -9.98 16.80 -13.39
N PHE A 23 -11.07 16.31 -13.99
CA PHE A 23 -11.69 15.05 -13.59
C PHE A 23 -11.08 13.92 -14.40
N ILE A 24 -10.46 12.95 -13.74
CA ILE A 24 -9.97 11.75 -14.40
C ILE A 24 -11.20 10.91 -14.77
N ALA A 25 -11.54 10.88 -16.07
CA ALA A 25 -12.68 10.11 -16.56
C ALA A 25 -12.45 8.60 -16.40
N HIS A 26 -11.25 8.12 -16.73
CA HIS A 26 -10.85 6.73 -16.53
C HIS A 26 -9.38 6.65 -16.16
N LEU A 27 -9.07 5.87 -15.11
CA LEU A 27 -7.71 5.45 -14.79
C LEU A 27 -7.53 4.02 -15.30
N ALA A 28 -6.58 3.83 -16.23
CA ALA A 28 -6.31 2.53 -16.82
C ALA A 28 -4.86 2.11 -16.55
N TRP A 29 -4.69 0.83 -16.22
CA TRP A 29 -3.39 0.20 -16.06
C TRP A 29 -3.14 -0.77 -17.21
N SER A 30 -1.88 -0.94 -17.60
CA SER A 30 -1.49 -1.98 -18.55
C SER A 30 -1.73 -3.38 -17.98
N ALA A 31 -1.77 -4.41 -18.82
CA ALA A 31 -1.91 -5.79 -18.37
C ALA A 31 -0.81 -6.21 -17.37
N ALA A 32 0.43 -5.75 -17.59
CA ALA A 32 1.55 -5.99 -16.68
C ALA A 32 1.43 -5.20 -15.35
N GLN A 33 0.68 -4.10 -15.35
CA GLN A 33 0.38 -3.30 -14.16
C GLN A 33 -0.86 -3.80 -13.41
N ASN A 34 -1.56 -4.82 -13.90
CA ASN A 34 -2.74 -5.38 -13.23
C ASN A 34 -2.30 -6.34 -12.11
N CYS A 35 -2.87 -6.17 -10.91
CA CYS A 35 -2.53 -6.98 -9.73
C CYS A 35 -2.83 -8.48 -9.90
N ALA A 36 -3.75 -8.85 -10.79
CA ALA A 36 -4.06 -10.25 -11.08
C ALA A 36 -3.01 -10.95 -11.94
N ALA A 37 -2.09 -10.21 -12.58
CA ALA A 37 -1.13 -10.77 -13.52
C ALA A 37 0.26 -11.06 -12.92
N ASP A 38 0.56 -10.53 -11.73
CA ASP A 38 1.88 -10.67 -11.10
C ASP A 38 1.78 -10.76 -9.57
N THR A 39 1.89 -11.98 -9.06
CA THR A 39 1.85 -12.30 -7.62
C THR A 39 3.08 -11.78 -6.87
N ASP A 40 4.21 -11.57 -7.56
CA ASP A 40 5.45 -10.99 -7.01
C ASP A 40 5.54 -9.46 -7.27
N GLY A 41 4.45 -8.84 -7.73
CA GLY A 41 4.45 -7.51 -8.34
C GLY A 41 4.82 -6.31 -7.44
N VAL A 42 5.11 -6.53 -6.16
CA VAL A 42 5.63 -5.49 -5.23
C VAL A 42 6.86 -5.99 -4.51
N ILE A 43 6.82 -7.20 -3.96
CA ILE A 43 7.94 -7.81 -3.28
C ILE A 43 7.95 -9.31 -3.56
N LYS A 44 9.15 -9.86 -3.80
CA LYS A 44 9.35 -11.30 -3.93
C LYS A 44 9.24 -11.97 -2.56
N ALA A 45 8.84 -13.24 -2.52
CA ALA A 45 8.84 -14.06 -1.31
C ALA A 45 10.13 -13.89 -0.47
N ILE A 46 9.96 -13.46 0.78
CA ILE A 46 11.03 -13.30 1.77
C ILE A 46 11.11 -14.58 2.60
N LYS A 47 12.33 -15.07 2.84
CA LYS A 47 12.56 -16.12 3.85
C LYS A 47 12.51 -15.48 5.23
N CYS A 48 11.59 -15.94 6.06
CA CYS A 48 11.57 -15.58 7.48
C CYS A 48 12.52 -16.49 8.27
N SER A 49 13.11 -15.94 9.34
CA SER A 49 13.82 -16.68 10.38
C SER A 49 13.12 -16.51 11.72
N ASP A 50 13.66 -17.11 12.78
CA ASP A 50 13.14 -16.97 14.15
C ASP A 50 13.28 -15.54 14.71
N GLU A 51 14.03 -14.67 14.01
CA GLU A 51 14.27 -13.28 14.37
C GLU A 51 13.42 -12.32 13.52
N ALA A 52 13.05 -11.18 14.10
CA ALA A 52 12.32 -10.14 13.40
C ALA A 52 13.12 -9.65 12.18
N THR A 53 12.54 -9.81 11.00
CA THR A 53 13.15 -9.40 9.73
C THR A 53 12.58 -8.05 9.31
N LEU A 54 13.44 -7.03 9.20
CA LEU A 54 13.09 -5.72 8.65
C LEU A 54 13.51 -5.65 7.18
N VAL A 55 12.58 -5.28 6.31
CA VAL A 55 12.84 -5.11 4.87
C VAL A 55 12.47 -3.70 4.47
N GLU A 56 13.44 -2.93 4.01
CA GLU A 56 13.28 -1.51 3.64
C GLU A 56 13.54 -1.24 2.15
N THR A 57 14.10 -2.22 1.44
CA THR A 57 14.50 -2.08 0.03
C THR A 57 14.09 -3.31 -0.79
N GLY A 58 14.16 -3.21 -2.12
CA GLY A 58 13.77 -4.29 -3.02
C GLY A 58 12.28 -4.33 -3.37
N PHE A 59 11.54 -3.28 -3.00
CA PHE A 59 10.15 -3.09 -3.39
C PHE A 59 10.06 -2.52 -4.82
N SER A 60 9.27 -3.15 -5.67
CA SER A 60 8.79 -2.54 -6.91
C SER A 60 7.76 -1.47 -6.56
N ALA A 61 7.81 -0.31 -7.22
CA ALA A 61 6.83 0.76 -7.01
C ALA A 61 5.56 0.47 -7.84
N PRO A 62 4.45 0.03 -7.23
CA PRO A 62 3.22 -0.18 -7.98
C PRO A 62 2.65 1.18 -8.42
N PRO A 63 1.91 1.24 -9.54
CA PRO A 63 1.30 2.48 -10.04
C PRO A 63 0.15 2.99 -9.15
N CYS A 64 -0.28 2.21 -8.16
CA CYS A 64 -1.30 2.57 -7.18
C CYS A 64 -1.12 1.73 -5.90
N ALA A 65 -1.79 2.13 -4.82
CA ALA A 65 -1.87 1.33 -3.60
C ALA A 65 -2.48 -0.05 -3.90
N ARG A 66 -1.94 -1.10 -3.29
CA ARG A 66 -2.37 -2.49 -3.49
C ARG A 66 -2.55 -3.19 -2.14
N ASN A 67 -3.41 -4.20 -2.13
CA ASN A 67 -3.53 -5.11 -1.01
C ASN A 67 -2.31 -6.03 -0.98
N LEU A 68 -1.78 -6.28 0.22
CA LEU A 68 -0.70 -7.23 0.44
C LEU A 68 -1.24 -8.44 1.19
N THR A 69 -0.84 -9.63 0.77
CA THR A 69 -1.16 -10.88 1.45
C THR A 69 0.15 -11.51 1.91
N ALA A 70 0.20 -11.97 3.16
CA ALA A 70 1.30 -12.76 3.66
C ALA A 70 0.82 -14.19 3.95
N THR A 71 1.54 -15.17 3.42
CA THR A 71 1.27 -16.60 3.61
C THR A 71 2.49 -17.26 4.21
N VAL A 72 2.31 -18.13 5.20
CA VAL A 72 3.40 -18.88 5.82
C VAL A 72 3.56 -20.22 5.11
N ALA A 73 4.74 -20.45 4.53
CA ALA A 73 5.11 -21.75 3.99
C ALA A 73 5.66 -22.65 5.12
N ALA A 74 4.76 -23.24 5.90
CA ALA A 74 5.10 -24.22 6.93
C ALA A 74 4.46 -25.59 6.61
N THR A 75 5.12 -26.67 7.01
CA THR A 75 4.61 -28.03 6.81
C THR A 75 3.78 -28.53 7.98
N THR A 76 4.00 -27.99 9.17
CA THR A 76 3.23 -28.31 10.38
C THR A 76 2.78 -27.05 11.12
N ALA A 77 1.66 -27.12 11.85
CA ALA A 77 1.18 -25.98 12.63
C ALA A 77 2.14 -25.59 13.77
N ALA A 78 2.97 -26.54 14.25
CA ALA A 78 3.97 -26.27 15.28
C ALA A 78 5.15 -25.41 14.78
N GLU A 79 5.34 -25.33 13.46
CA GLU A 79 6.36 -24.48 12.82
C GLU A 79 5.89 -23.02 12.66
N ILE A 80 4.64 -22.71 13.03
CA ILE A 80 4.05 -21.38 12.86
C ILE A 80 4.09 -20.64 14.19
N LEU A 81 4.93 -19.61 14.24
CA LEU A 81 4.96 -18.68 15.36
C LEU A 81 3.75 -17.72 15.29
N ALA A 82 3.20 -17.36 16.46
CA ALA A 82 2.12 -16.38 16.60
C ALA A 82 2.64 -14.94 16.44
N VAL A 83 3.26 -14.65 15.30
CA VAL A 83 3.79 -13.34 14.94
C VAL A 83 2.89 -12.64 13.92
N LYS A 84 3.03 -11.33 13.82
CA LYS A 84 2.31 -10.49 12.85
C LYS A 84 3.26 -9.89 11.83
N VAL A 85 2.72 -9.59 10.65
CA VAL A 85 3.39 -8.75 9.67
C VAL A 85 2.89 -7.32 9.84
N LYS A 86 3.81 -6.39 10.03
CA LYS A 86 3.54 -4.95 10.04
C LYS A 86 4.06 -4.35 8.73
N ILE A 87 3.21 -3.57 8.08
CA ILE A 87 3.48 -2.94 6.79
C ILE A 87 3.31 -1.44 6.98
N THR A 88 4.29 -0.68 6.53
CA THR A 88 4.28 0.79 6.60
C THR A 88 4.67 1.36 5.25
N GLY A 89 3.97 2.40 4.81
CA GLY A 89 4.22 3.08 3.53
C GLY A 89 3.56 4.46 3.49
N LEU A 90 3.72 5.16 2.37
CA LEU A 90 3.10 6.48 2.15
C LEU A 90 1.90 6.38 1.22
N ASN A 91 0.89 7.21 1.46
CA ASN A 91 -0.22 7.39 0.53
C ASN A 91 0.13 8.37 -0.61
N MET A 92 -0.81 8.59 -1.54
CA MET A 92 -0.61 9.53 -2.66
C MET A 92 -0.42 11.00 -2.23
N ARG A 93 -0.77 11.34 -0.99
CA ARG A 93 -0.56 12.66 -0.38
C ARG A 93 0.75 12.73 0.43
N GLY A 94 1.53 11.65 0.48
CA GLY A 94 2.77 11.56 1.24
C GLY A 94 2.58 11.34 2.74
N GLU A 95 1.37 10.98 3.19
CA GLU A 95 1.07 10.68 4.59
C GLU A 95 1.36 9.20 4.89
N GLU A 96 1.92 8.93 6.07
CA GLU A 96 2.22 7.56 6.49
C GLU A 96 0.94 6.76 6.76
N ILE A 97 0.90 5.54 6.23
CA ILE A 97 -0.12 4.53 6.50
C ILE A 97 0.59 3.29 7.04
N THR A 98 0.02 2.72 8.10
CA THR A 98 0.46 1.45 8.69
C THR A 98 -0.70 0.46 8.72
N GLU A 99 -0.41 -0.78 8.37
CA GLU A 99 -1.33 -1.92 8.43
C GLU A 99 -0.65 -3.08 9.19
N GLU A 100 -1.43 -3.77 10.02
CA GLU A 100 -1.01 -5.02 10.67
C GLU A 100 -1.87 -6.17 10.15
N LEU A 101 -1.23 -7.19 9.58
CA LEU A 101 -1.93 -8.42 9.22
C LEU A 101 -2.25 -9.25 10.49
N PRO A 102 -3.32 -10.06 10.46
CA PRO A 102 -3.63 -10.99 11.54
C PRO A 102 -2.44 -11.90 11.88
N VAL A 103 -2.39 -12.37 13.13
CA VAL A 103 -1.40 -13.37 13.54
C VAL A 103 -1.57 -14.65 12.72
N PHE A 104 -0.45 -15.25 12.33
CA PHE A 104 -0.48 -16.56 11.72
C PHE A 104 -0.92 -17.60 12.76
N THR A 105 -1.97 -18.36 12.43
CA THR A 105 -2.57 -19.33 13.36
C THR A 105 -2.60 -20.75 12.79
N VAL A 106 -2.60 -20.90 11.46
CA VAL A 106 -2.48 -22.16 10.71
C VAL A 106 -1.92 -21.83 9.30
N GLY A 107 -1.22 -22.76 8.64
CA GLY A 107 -0.78 -22.58 7.26
C GLY A 107 -1.98 -22.58 6.32
N THR A 108 -2.32 -21.42 5.76
CA THR A 108 -3.29 -21.26 4.66
C THR A 108 -2.58 -20.88 3.40
#